data_AF-A0A5B1M2T6-F1
#
_entry.id   AF-A0A5B1M2T6-F1
#
_cell.length_a   1.000
_cell.length_b   1.000
_cell.length_c   1.000
_cell.angle_alpha   90.00
_cell.angle_beta   90.00
_cell.angle_gamma   90.00
#
_symmetry.space_group_name_H-M   'P 1'
#
loop_
_entity.id
_entity.type
_entity.pdbx_description
1 polymer ?
#
loop_
_entity_poly.entity_id
_entity_poly.type
_entity_poly.pdbx_seq_one_letter_code
_entity_poly.pdbx_strand_id
1 'polypeptide(L)'
;MGFADPDQLEQLAGQIEGRAADVRAECRTFRTQVSTVGWQSAKAAEYRAKCEALHQGLLDDADGLDEAAAALRRHAAAVRARIEWIQDRIDDLEALAREGVEITQDMIDDVARFGGEVADEVRDRVDDVLDGLTDLGGSIRDGIGAVIPG
;
A
#
# COMPACT_ATOMS: atom_id res chain seq x y z
N MET A 1 12.53 -4.69 -12.50
CA MET A 1 11.73 -3.97 -13.51
C MET A 1 10.98 -2.90 -12.74
N GLY A 2 11.57 -1.71 -12.60
CA GLY A 2 10.99 -0.64 -11.78
C GLY A 2 9.81 -0.04 -12.53
N PHE A 3 8.65 0.03 -11.88
CA PHE A 3 7.53 0.83 -12.39
C PHE A 3 8.02 2.27 -12.55
N ALA A 4 7.77 2.88 -13.71
CA ALA A 4 8.09 4.28 -13.92
C ALA A 4 7.33 5.12 -12.89
N ASP A 5 8.04 6.02 -12.22
CA ASP A 5 7.47 6.93 -11.22
C ASP A 5 6.33 7.77 -11.86
N PRO A 6 5.12 7.79 -11.28
CA PRO A 6 4.00 8.58 -11.79
C PRO A 6 4.35 10.05 -12.06
N ASP A 7 5.23 10.63 -11.23
CA ASP A 7 5.60 12.04 -11.37
C ASP A 7 6.51 12.26 -12.58
N GLN A 8 7.36 11.28 -12.90
CA GLN A 8 8.18 11.31 -14.12
C GLN A 8 7.30 11.16 -15.38
N LEU A 9 6.27 10.31 -15.33
CA LEU A 9 5.32 10.16 -16.43
C LEU A 9 4.52 11.45 -16.67
N GLU A 10 4.13 12.13 -15.60
CA GLU A 10 3.41 13.40 -15.68
C GLU A 10 4.29 14.54 -16.19
N GLN A 11 5.55 14.57 -15.76
CA GLN A 11 6.55 15.48 -16.31
C GLN A 11 6.77 15.25 -17.81
N LEU A 12 6.90 13.99 -18.23
CA LEU A 12 7.06 13.65 -19.64
C LEU A 12 5.82 14.05 -20.47
N ALA A 13 4.62 13.82 -19.94
CA ALA A 13 3.39 14.26 -20.58
C ALA A 13 3.36 15.77 -20.80
N GLY A 14 3.77 16.56 -19.80
CA GLY A 14 3.87 18.03 -19.93
C GLY A 14 4.90 18.47 -20.99
N GLN A 15 6.04 17.78 -21.10
CA GLN A 15 7.02 18.07 -22.16
C GLN A 15 6.48 17.76 -23.56
N ILE A 16 5.71 16.68 -23.71
CA ILE A 16 5.09 16.29 -24.98
C ILE A 16 4.05 17.31 -25.42
N GLU A 17 3.19 17.79 -24.51
CA GLU A 17 2.23 18.86 -24.80
C GLU A 17 2.92 20.17 -25.17
N GLY A 18 4.03 20.51 -24.51
CA GLY A 18 4.85 21.65 -24.89
C GLY A 18 5.30 21.56 -26.35
N ARG A 19 5.81 20.39 -26.77
CA ARG A 19 6.18 20.14 -28.16
C ARG A 19 4.99 20.22 -29.12
N ALA A 20 3.83 19.68 -28.75
CA ALA A 20 2.62 19.79 -29.56
C ALA A 20 2.19 21.26 -29.75
N ALA A 21 2.29 22.06 -28.69
CA ALA A 21 2.01 23.49 -28.73
C ALA A 21 3.00 24.24 -29.65
N ASP A 22 4.29 23.89 -29.59
CA ASP A 22 5.33 24.44 -30.46
C ASP A 22 5.06 24.10 -31.93
N VAL A 23 4.75 22.83 -32.25
CA VAL A 23 4.38 22.40 -33.62
C VAL A 23 3.19 23.20 -34.15
N ARG A 24 2.15 23.43 -33.33
CA ARG A 24 1.00 24.26 -33.72
C ARG A 24 1.38 25.72 -33.93
N ALA A 25 2.30 26.27 -33.14
CA ALA A 25 2.80 27.63 -33.32
C ALA A 25 3.60 27.79 -34.61
N GLU A 26 4.47 26.82 -34.93
CA GLU A 26 5.19 26.75 -36.19
C GLU A 26 4.23 26.61 -37.37
N CYS A 27 3.20 25.76 -37.26
CA CYS A 27 2.16 25.60 -38.28
C CYS A 27 1.42 26.90 -38.59
N ARG A 28 1.07 27.69 -37.57
CA ARG A 28 0.44 29.01 -37.76
C ARG A 28 1.37 29.98 -38.48
N THR A 29 2.66 29.95 -38.14
CA THR A 29 3.69 30.79 -38.77
C THR A 29 3.87 30.39 -40.23
N PHE A 30 4.02 29.09 -40.51
CA PHE A 30 4.14 28.53 -41.84
C PHE A 30 2.92 28.88 -42.71
N ARG A 31 1.70 28.69 -42.20
CA ARG A 31 0.47 29.05 -42.92
C ARG A 31 0.42 30.54 -43.28
N THR A 32 0.83 31.40 -42.35
CA THR A 32 0.92 32.84 -42.60
C THR A 32 1.90 33.14 -43.73
N GLN A 33 3.10 32.54 -43.71
CA GLN A 33 4.10 32.72 -44.76
C GLN A 33 3.62 32.19 -46.12
N VAL A 34 2.99 31.01 -46.17
CA VAL A 34 2.44 30.43 -47.41
C VAL A 34 1.34 31.32 -48.00
N SER A 35 0.54 31.98 -47.15
CA SER A 35 -0.56 32.84 -47.59
C SER A 35 -0.11 34.15 -48.25
N THR A 36 1.10 34.62 -47.99
CA THR A 36 1.64 35.85 -48.59
C THR A 36 2.29 35.62 -49.96
N VAL A 37 2.46 34.36 -50.37
CA VAL A 37 3.07 34.01 -51.65
C VAL A 37 2.08 34.28 -52.80
N GLY A 38 2.51 35.08 -53.78
CA GLY A 38 1.75 35.35 -55.00
C GLY A 38 1.83 34.19 -56.00
N TRP A 39 1.02 33.16 -55.81
CA TRP A 39 0.98 31.97 -56.68
C TRP A 39 0.48 32.33 -58.10
N GLN A 40 1.36 32.30 -59.10
CA GLN A 40 1.03 32.73 -60.48
C GLN A 40 1.21 31.66 -61.57
N SER A 41 1.60 30.42 -61.23
CA SER A 41 1.81 29.34 -62.20
C SER A 41 1.22 28.00 -61.76
N ALA A 42 1.05 27.07 -62.70
CA ALA A 42 0.60 25.71 -62.41
C ALA A 42 1.54 24.98 -61.42
N LYS A 43 2.86 25.13 -61.58
CA LYS A 43 3.85 24.62 -60.61
C LYS A 43 3.71 25.25 -59.23
N ALA A 44 3.33 26.53 -59.18
CA ALA A 44 3.06 27.23 -57.94
C ALA A 44 1.83 26.65 -57.23
N ALA A 45 0.78 26.30 -57.98
CA ALA A 45 -0.41 25.61 -57.44
C ALA A 45 -0.09 24.21 -56.90
N GLU A 46 0.74 23.43 -57.60
CA GLU A 46 1.20 22.12 -57.10
C GLU A 46 2.00 22.25 -55.80
N TYR A 47 2.88 23.25 -55.71
CA TYR A 47 3.66 23.50 -54.49
C TYR A 47 2.76 23.94 -53.33
N ARG A 48 1.76 24.80 -53.60
CA ARG A 48 0.76 25.19 -52.60
C ARG A 48 0.02 23.98 -52.03
N ALA A 49 -0.41 23.04 -52.89
CA ALA A 49 -1.07 21.82 -52.43
C ALA A 49 -0.15 20.97 -51.53
N LYS A 50 1.16 20.90 -51.84
CA LYS A 50 2.14 20.24 -50.97
C LYS A 50 2.30 20.96 -49.63
N CYS A 51 2.31 22.29 -49.62
CA CYS A 51 2.34 23.06 -48.37
C CYS A 51 1.09 22.81 -47.52
N GLU A 52 -0.09 22.77 -48.14
CA GLU A 52 -1.35 22.47 -47.44
C GLU A 52 -1.34 21.04 -46.87
N ALA A 53 -0.86 20.05 -47.61
CA ALA A 53 -0.72 18.68 -47.13
C ALA A 53 0.30 18.56 -45.98
N LEU A 54 1.44 19.24 -46.07
CA LEU A 54 2.44 19.27 -45.00
C LEU A 54 1.88 19.94 -43.74
N HIS A 55 1.17 21.06 -43.89
CA HIS A 55 0.53 21.75 -42.79
C HIS A 55 -0.48 20.86 -42.07
N GLN A 56 -1.30 20.11 -42.82
CA GLN A 56 -2.24 19.18 -42.22
C GLN A 56 -1.51 18.04 -41.48
N GLY A 57 -0.48 17.45 -42.09
CA GLY A 57 0.29 16.38 -41.44
C GLY A 57 0.94 16.81 -40.12
N LEU A 58 1.46 18.05 -40.05
CA LEU A 58 2.01 18.58 -38.79
C LEU A 58 0.93 18.82 -37.71
N LEU A 59 -0.29 19.18 -38.10
CA LEU A 59 -1.39 19.29 -37.14
C LEU A 59 -1.82 17.92 -36.63
N ASP A 60 -1.89 16.92 -37.51
CA ASP A 60 -2.19 15.54 -37.14
C ASP A 60 -1.11 14.97 -36.20
N ASP A 61 0.18 15.28 -36.46
CA ASP A 61 1.28 14.92 -35.57
C ASP A 61 1.15 15.59 -34.18
N ALA A 62 0.76 16.87 -34.14
CA ALA A 62 0.53 17.57 -32.88
C ALA A 62 -0.63 16.97 -32.08
N ASP A 63 -1.69 16.55 -32.75
CA ASP A 63 -2.82 15.86 -32.12
C ASP A 63 -2.39 14.48 -31.59
N GLY A 64 -1.55 13.74 -32.33
CA GLY A 64 -0.96 12.48 -31.87
C GLY A 64 -0.06 12.64 -30.63
N LEU A 65 0.67 13.75 -30.53
CA LEU A 65 1.44 14.09 -29.33
C LEU A 65 0.52 14.33 -28.11
N ASP A 66 -0.58 15.05 -28.29
CA ASP A 66 -1.54 15.27 -27.20
C ASP A 66 -2.20 13.96 -26.75
N GLU A 67 -2.54 13.07 -27.69
CA GLU A 67 -3.05 11.74 -27.37
C GLU A 67 -2.04 10.92 -26.56
N ALA A 68 -0.76 10.96 -26.93
CA ALA A 68 0.31 10.30 -26.19
C ALA A 68 0.49 10.88 -24.78
N ALA A 69 0.46 12.22 -24.63
CA ALA A 69 0.51 12.88 -23.33
C ALA A 69 -0.69 12.48 -22.45
N ALA A 70 -1.89 12.43 -23.03
CA ALA A 70 -3.09 11.97 -22.32
C ALA A 70 -2.98 10.50 -21.88
N ALA A 71 -2.41 9.64 -22.73
CA ALA A 71 -2.16 8.24 -22.38
C ALA A 71 -1.16 8.10 -21.21
N LEU A 72 -0.08 8.89 -21.20
CA LEU A 72 0.88 8.91 -20.10
C LEU A 72 0.23 9.35 -18.79
N ARG A 73 -0.63 10.37 -18.79
CA ARG A 73 -1.35 10.79 -17.57
C ARG A 73 -2.30 9.74 -17.06
N ARG A 74 -3.04 9.07 -17.95
CA ARG A 74 -3.90 7.94 -17.55
C ARG A 74 -3.06 6.83 -16.91
N HIS A 75 -1.89 6.55 -17.45
CA HIS A 75 -0.98 5.56 -16.88
C HIS A 75 -0.44 5.99 -15.50
N ALA A 76 0.01 7.24 -15.36
CA ALA A 76 0.45 7.80 -14.08
C ALA A 76 -0.63 7.69 -13.00
N ALA A 77 -1.89 8.06 -13.33
CA ALA A 77 -3.03 7.93 -12.43
C ALA A 77 -3.29 6.47 -12.02
N ALA A 78 -3.23 5.53 -12.98
CA ALA A 78 -3.39 4.11 -12.68
C ALA A 78 -2.29 3.57 -11.77
N VAL A 79 -1.04 4.02 -11.94
CA VAL A 79 0.08 3.64 -11.08
C VAL A 79 -0.10 4.21 -9.66
N ARG A 80 -0.50 5.48 -9.51
CA ARG A 80 -0.80 6.07 -8.18
C ARG A 80 -1.88 5.29 -7.45
N ALA A 81 -3.01 5.03 -8.11
CA ALA A 81 -4.10 4.25 -7.52
C ALA A 81 -3.65 2.83 -7.11
N ARG A 82 -2.70 2.24 -7.86
CA ARG A 82 -2.14 0.94 -7.51
C ARG A 82 -1.24 1.02 -6.27
N ILE A 83 -0.45 2.08 -6.13
CA ILE A 83 0.41 2.32 -4.96
C ILE A 83 -0.45 2.50 -3.71
N GLU A 84 -1.48 3.36 -3.78
CA GLU A 84 -2.44 3.58 -2.69
C GLU A 84 -3.09 2.27 -2.26
N TRP A 85 -3.59 1.47 -3.21
CA TRP A 85 -4.19 0.17 -2.89
C TRP A 85 -3.21 -0.80 -2.21
N ILE A 86 -1.93 -0.77 -2.59
CA ILE A 86 -0.90 -1.60 -1.94
C ILE A 86 -0.65 -1.11 -0.50
N GLN A 87 -0.58 0.22 -0.30
CA GLN A 87 -0.38 0.83 1.02
C GLN A 87 -1.53 0.48 1.96
N ASP A 88 -2.78 0.64 1.52
CA ASP A 88 -3.97 0.23 2.29
C ASP A 88 -3.89 -1.25 2.70
N ARG A 89 -3.42 -2.12 1.80
CA ARG A 89 -3.28 -3.55 2.10
C ARG A 89 -2.18 -3.83 3.12
N ILE A 90 -1.11 -3.05 3.12
CA ILE A 90 -0.04 -3.17 4.11
C ILE A 90 -0.59 -2.75 5.48
N ASP A 91 -1.29 -1.63 5.56
CA ASP A 91 -1.89 -1.13 6.79
C ASP A 91 -2.90 -2.13 7.39
N ASP A 92 -3.75 -2.73 6.54
CA ASP A 92 -4.66 -3.82 6.93
C ASP A 92 -3.90 -5.01 7.56
N LEU A 93 -2.79 -5.42 6.94
CA LEU A 93 -1.97 -6.54 7.42
C LEU A 93 -1.25 -6.21 8.73
N GLU A 94 -0.76 -4.99 8.89
CA GLU A 94 -0.16 -4.53 10.14
C GLU A 94 -1.17 -4.47 11.29
N ALA A 95 -2.41 -4.05 11.00
CA ALA A 95 -3.49 -4.06 11.97
C ALA A 95 -3.82 -5.49 12.43
N LEU A 96 -3.99 -6.43 11.49
CA LEU A 96 -4.23 -7.84 11.80
C LEU A 96 -3.08 -8.48 12.58
N ALA A 97 -1.83 -8.15 12.23
CA ALA A 97 -0.66 -8.64 12.97
C ALA A 97 -0.63 -8.12 14.41
N ARG A 98 -0.96 -6.84 14.62
CA ARG A 98 -1.03 -6.24 15.95
C ARG A 98 -2.12 -6.89 16.81
N GLU A 99 -3.31 -7.07 16.25
CA GLU A 99 -4.43 -7.77 16.93
C GLU A 99 -4.04 -9.22 17.29
N GLY A 100 -3.39 -9.95 16.37
CA GLY A 100 -2.94 -11.31 16.64
C GLY A 100 -1.92 -11.40 17.78
N VAL A 101 -1.02 -10.41 17.90
CA VAL A 101 -0.06 -10.33 19.02
C VAL A 101 -0.78 -10.06 20.33
N GLU A 102 -1.74 -9.15 20.35
CA GLU A 102 -2.54 -8.82 21.54
C GLU A 102 -3.32 -10.04 22.04
N ILE A 103 -4.04 -10.73 21.15
CA ILE A 103 -4.75 -11.98 21.47
C ILE A 103 -3.79 -13.03 22.05
N THR A 104 -2.59 -13.15 21.48
CA THR A 104 -1.60 -14.11 21.98
C THR A 104 -1.10 -13.75 23.37
N GLN A 105 -0.91 -12.46 23.66
CA GLN A 105 -0.52 -11.98 24.99
C GLN A 105 -1.61 -12.23 26.03
N ASP A 106 -2.87 -11.93 25.70
CA ASP A 106 -4.02 -12.21 26.56
C ASP A 106 -4.11 -13.70 26.90
N MET A 107 -3.91 -14.57 25.90
CA MET A 107 -3.89 -16.02 26.12
C MET A 107 -2.74 -16.46 27.03
N ILE A 108 -1.55 -15.86 26.90
CA ILE A 108 -0.40 -16.16 27.78
C ILE A 108 -0.71 -15.74 29.21
N ASP A 109 -1.28 -14.57 29.41
CA ASP A 109 -1.65 -14.05 30.73
C ASP A 109 -2.73 -14.91 31.39
N ASP A 110 -3.73 -15.37 30.63
CA ASP A 110 -4.76 -16.29 31.10
C ASP A 110 -4.16 -17.63 31.54
N VAL A 111 -3.22 -18.20 30.77
CA VAL A 111 -2.52 -19.44 31.13
C VAL A 111 -1.67 -19.25 32.39
N ALA A 112 -0.96 -18.13 32.50
CA ALA A 112 -0.16 -17.82 33.68
C ALA A 112 -1.02 -17.70 34.94
N ARG A 113 -2.18 -17.02 34.83
CA ARG A 113 -3.16 -16.88 35.91
C ARG A 113 -3.70 -18.24 36.36
N PHE A 114 -4.18 -19.05 35.41
CA PHE A 114 -4.68 -20.39 35.70
C PHE A 114 -3.61 -21.27 36.36
N GLY A 115 -2.36 -21.21 35.88
CA GLY A 115 -1.25 -21.93 36.48
C GLY A 115 -0.99 -21.53 37.95
N GLY A 116 -1.10 -20.24 38.26
CA GLY A 116 -1.05 -19.73 39.63
C GLY A 116 -2.18 -20.27 40.51
N GLU A 117 -3.42 -20.19 40.03
CA GLU A 117 -4.60 -20.70 40.74
C GLU A 117 -4.50 -22.20 41.05
N VAL A 118 -4.03 -23.00 40.09
CA VAL A 118 -3.80 -24.44 40.30
C VAL A 118 -2.70 -24.69 41.32
N ALA A 119 -1.60 -23.92 41.28
CA ALA A 119 -0.50 -24.08 42.22
C ALA A 119 -0.91 -23.75 43.65
N ASP A 120 -1.72 -22.71 43.84
CA ASP A 120 -2.24 -22.31 45.14
C ASP A 120 -3.25 -23.33 45.68
N GLU A 121 -4.21 -23.79 44.86
CA GLU A 121 -5.16 -24.85 45.25
C GLU A 121 -4.44 -26.16 45.64
N VAL A 122 -3.39 -26.54 44.92
CA VAL A 122 -2.59 -27.73 45.25
C VAL A 122 -1.84 -27.53 46.56
N ARG A 123 -1.28 -26.33 46.81
CA ARG A 123 -0.60 -26.01 48.07
C ARG A 123 -1.57 -26.11 49.24
N ASP A 124 -2.73 -25.48 49.14
CA ASP A 124 -3.75 -25.47 50.20
C ASP A 124 -4.20 -26.89 50.54
N ARG A 125 -4.45 -27.75 49.55
CA ARG A 125 -4.80 -29.15 49.78
C ARG A 125 -3.67 -29.96 50.43
N VAL A 126 -2.42 -29.68 50.08
CA VAL A 126 -1.27 -30.35 50.70
C VAL A 126 -1.16 -29.93 52.17
N ASP A 127 -1.33 -28.65 52.46
CA ASP A 127 -1.30 -28.11 53.82
C ASP A 127 -2.44 -28.72 54.66
N ASP A 128 -3.67 -28.78 54.14
CA ASP A 128 -4.82 -29.44 54.80
C ASP A 128 -4.52 -30.91 55.16
N VAL A 129 -3.88 -31.65 54.25
CA VAL A 129 -3.50 -33.06 54.49
C VAL A 129 -2.41 -33.16 55.56
N LEU A 130 -1.41 -32.29 55.53
CA LEU A 130 -0.32 -32.27 56.52
C LEU A 130 -0.84 -31.90 57.92
N ASP A 131 -1.75 -30.95 58.01
CA ASP A 131 -2.42 -30.57 59.26
C ASP A 131 -3.27 -31.75 59.79
N GLY A 132 -4.05 -32.40 58.93
CA GLY A 132 -4.82 -33.59 59.32
C GLY A 132 -3.95 -34.77 59.79
N LEU A 133 -2.76 -34.97 59.19
CA LEU A 133 -1.80 -35.98 59.65
C LEU A 133 -1.17 -35.60 61.01
N THR A 134 -0.90 -34.31 61.22
CA THR A 134 -0.40 -33.77 62.49
C THR A 134 -1.40 -34.01 63.62
N ASP A 135 -2.67 -33.69 63.38
CA ASP A 135 -3.77 -33.90 64.31
C ASP A 135 -3.98 -35.38 64.65
N LEU A 136 -3.98 -36.26 63.63
CA LEU A 136 -4.09 -37.70 63.82
C LEU A 136 -2.92 -38.24 64.67
N GLY A 137 -1.70 -37.80 64.37
CA GLY A 137 -0.50 -38.17 65.13
C GLY A 137 -0.58 -37.74 66.59
N GLY A 138 -1.09 -36.53 66.85
CA GLY A 138 -1.40 -36.04 68.19
C GLY A 138 -2.41 -36.94 68.91
N SER A 139 -3.54 -37.24 68.26
CA SER A 139 -4.59 -38.08 68.83
C SER A 139 -4.10 -39.51 69.14
N ILE A 140 -3.25 -40.10 68.31
CA ILE A 140 -2.66 -41.42 68.57
C ILE A 140 -1.69 -41.35 69.76
N ARG A 141 -0.83 -40.32 69.83
CA ARG A 141 0.09 -40.10 70.95
C ARG A 141 -0.66 -39.98 72.27
N ASP A 142 -1.72 -39.17 72.29
CA ASP A 142 -2.55 -38.97 73.49
C ASP A 142 -3.29 -40.26 73.88
N GLY A 143 -3.81 -41.01 72.91
CA GLY A 143 -4.46 -42.30 73.13
C GLY A 143 -3.52 -43.36 73.72
N ILE A 144 -2.27 -43.45 73.24
CA ILE A 144 -1.25 -44.35 73.81
C ILE A 144 -0.90 -43.94 75.25
N GLY A 145 -0.74 -42.64 75.52
CA GLY A 145 -0.48 -42.13 76.87
C GLY A 145 -1.59 -42.43 77.86
N ALA A 146 -2.85 -42.53 77.41
CA ALA A 146 -3.98 -42.90 78.25
C ALA A 146 -4.08 -44.41 78.54
N VAL A 147 -3.53 -45.27 77.68
CA VAL A 147 -3.57 -46.74 77.83
C VAL A 147 -2.35 -47.28 78.59
N ILE A 148 -1.22 -46.58 78.54
CA ILE A 148 -0.01 -46.90 79.31
C ILE A 148 0.19 -45.80 80.37
N PRO A 149 -0.48 -45.85 81.53
CA PRO A 149 -0.09 -44.99 82.64
C PRO A 149 1.28 -45.47 83.13
N GLY A 150 2.22 -44.54 83.26
CA GLY A 150 3.51 -44.79 83.90
C GLY A 150 3.35 -45.32 85.32
#